data_AF-A0A7J4D050-F1
#
_entry.id   AF-A0A7J4D050-F1
#
_cell.length_a   1.000
_cell.length_b   1.000
_cell.length_c   1.000
_cell.angle_alpha   90.00
_cell.angle_beta   90.00
_cell.angle_gamma   90.00
#
_symmetry.space_group_name_H-M   'P 1'
#
loop_
_entity.id
_entity.type
_entity.pdbx_description
1 polymer ?
#
loop_
_entity_poly.entity_id
_entity_poly.type
_entity_poly.pdbx_seq_one_letter_code
_entity_poly.pdbx_strand_id
1 'polypeptide(L)'
;MFGIDLYNFHYYWEAHEAWEGLWIASVRNSSEHRFLQGLIKLGAALLKIRMAKYEIQDLIGARNLARSGIDLLSKVGIDQFMGLEIPKFLKSYQDFVEPIYEDIIPVIDRKTPRIELMF
;
A
#
# COMPACT_ATOMS: atom_id res chain seq x y z
N MET A 1 3.07 -3.24 15.90
CA MET A 1 2.56 -2.04 15.20
C MET A 1 3.62 -1.25 14.43
N PHE A 2 4.93 -1.43 14.70
CA PHE A 2 6.01 -0.63 14.10
C PHE A 2 5.93 -0.38 12.57
N GLY A 3 5.69 -1.41 11.74
CA GLY A 3 5.59 -1.22 10.28
C GLY A 3 4.41 -0.35 9.83
N ILE A 4 3.30 -0.38 10.58
CA ILE A 4 2.12 0.47 10.31
C ILE A 4 2.41 1.93 10.65
N ASP A 5 3.09 2.15 11.78
CA ASP A 5 3.51 3.50 12.17
C ASP A 5 4.44 4.08 11.12
N LEU A 6 5.45 3.32 10.68
CA LEU A 6 6.35 3.71 9.59
C LEU A 6 5.59 4.09 8.32
N TYR A 7 4.63 3.25 7.89
CA TYR A 7 3.80 3.53 6.72
C TYR A 7 3.01 4.84 6.89
N ASN A 8 2.37 5.04 8.05
CA ASN A 8 1.54 6.20 8.37
C ASN A 8 2.35 7.50 8.55
N PHE A 9 3.65 7.40 8.82
CA PHE A 9 4.60 8.51 8.81
C PHE A 9 5.37 8.64 7.48
N HIS A 10 4.95 7.86 6.47
CA HIS A 10 5.48 7.87 5.11
C HIS A 10 6.94 7.39 4.97
N TYR A 11 7.40 6.56 5.91
CA TYR A 11 8.62 5.77 5.83
C TYR A 11 8.34 4.44 5.11
N TYR A 12 7.99 4.53 3.82
CA TYR A 12 7.47 3.39 3.07
C TYR A 12 8.49 2.29 2.82
N TRP A 13 9.78 2.64 2.69
CA TRP A 13 10.85 1.66 2.54
C TRP A 13 11.04 0.89 3.84
N GLU A 14 11.07 1.57 4.97
CA GLU A 14 11.22 0.96 6.29
C GLU A 14 10.00 0.09 6.63
N ALA A 15 8.79 0.54 6.26
CA ALA A 15 7.57 -0.25 6.41
C ALA A 15 7.63 -1.54 5.57
N HIS A 16 8.15 -1.45 4.34
CA HIS A 16 8.40 -2.61 3.49
C HIS A 16 9.30 -3.63 4.18
N GLU A 17 10.49 -3.20 4.63
CA GLU A 17 11.45 -4.08 5.32
C GLU A 17 10.83 -4.73 6.57
N ALA A 18 10.04 -3.96 7.34
CA ALA A 18 9.37 -4.46 8.53
C ALA A 18 8.33 -5.56 8.24
N TRP A 19 7.75 -5.59 7.04
CA TRP A 19 6.76 -6.59 6.63
C TRP A 19 7.35 -7.74 5.81
N GLU A 20 8.50 -7.57 5.17
CA GLU A 20 9.09 -8.56 4.25
C GLU A 20 9.34 -9.91 4.94
N GLY A 21 9.91 -9.90 6.15
CA GLY A 21 10.14 -11.12 6.92
C GLY A 21 8.85 -11.89 7.25
N LEU A 22 7.77 -11.18 7.60
CA LEU A 22 6.46 -11.78 7.86
C LEU A 22 5.84 -12.33 6.57
N TRP A 23 6.00 -11.61 5.46
CA TRP A 23 5.50 -12.04 4.16
C TRP A 23 6.19 -13.34 3.71
N ILE A 24 7.52 -13.42 3.84
CA ILE A 24 8.31 -14.63 3.53
C ILE A 24 7.91 -15.81 4.43
N ALA A 25 7.66 -15.55 5.71
CA ALA A 25 7.28 -16.60 6.68
C ALA A 25 5.83 -17.10 6.53
N SER A 26 4.95 -16.31 5.91
CA SER A 26 3.54 -16.66 5.73
C SER A 26 3.34 -17.78 4.70
N VAL A 27 2.29 -18.59 4.88
CA VAL A 27 1.94 -19.67 3.94
C VAL A 27 1.62 -19.07 2.58
N ARG A 28 2.32 -19.51 1.53
CA ARG A 28 2.13 -18.98 0.16
C ARG A 28 0.66 -19.02 -0.24
N ASN A 29 0.18 -17.92 -0.82
CA ASN A 29 -1.20 -17.70 -1.28
C ASN A 29 -2.29 -17.68 -0.19
N SER A 30 -1.94 -17.75 1.10
CA SER A 30 -2.86 -17.50 2.22
C SER A 30 -3.35 -16.05 2.25
N SER A 31 -4.37 -15.78 3.07
CA SER A 31 -4.88 -14.43 3.31
C SER A 31 -3.82 -13.53 3.92
N GLU A 32 -3.01 -14.03 4.86
CA GLU A 32 -1.87 -13.32 5.46
C GLU A 32 -0.82 -12.95 4.42
N HIS A 33 -0.47 -13.91 3.56
CA HIS A 33 0.51 -13.70 2.49
C HIS A 33 0.05 -12.63 1.51
N ARG A 34 -1.22 -12.69 1.07
CA ARG A 34 -1.81 -11.68 0.17
C ARG A 34 -1.91 -10.32 0.85
N PHE A 35 -2.30 -10.30 2.12
CA PHE A 35 -2.42 -9.09 2.91
C PHE A 35 -1.08 -8.36 3.01
N LEU A 36 -0.04 -9.05 3.48
CA LEU A 36 1.30 -8.47 3.63
C LEU A 36 1.89 -8.06 2.29
N GLN A 37 1.78 -8.90 1.26
CA GLN A 37 2.26 -8.57 -0.09
C GLN A 37 1.51 -7.36 -0.67
N GLY A 38 0.21 -7.25 -0.41
CA GLY A 38 -0.62 -6.13 -0.77
C GLY A 38 -0.10 -4.83 -0.14
N LEU A 39 0.03 -4.80 1.18
CA LEU A 39 0.55 -3.62 1.91
C LEU A 39 1.95 -3.22 1.45
N ILE A 40 2.85 -4.18 1.25
CA ILE A 40 4.20 -3.97 0.70
C ILE A 40 4.12 -3.25 -0.66
N LYS A 41 3.29 -3.75 -1.59
CA LYS A 41 3.16 -3.16 -2.92
C LYS A 41 2.55 -1.76 -2.88
N LEU A 42 1.56 -1.54 -2.01
CA LEU A 42 0.95 -0.22 -1.83
C LEU A 42 1.95 0.78 -1.22
N GLY A 43 2.77 0.37 -0.24
CA GLY A 43 3.87 1.18 0.27
C GLY A 43 4.89 1.54 -0.82
N ALA A 44 5.31 0.55 -1.61
CA ALA A 44 6.23 0.77 -2.74
C ALA A 44 5.64 1.68 -3.83
N ALA A 45 4.33 1.61 -4.08
CA ALA A 45 3.64 2.51 -5.00
C ALA A 45 3.68 3.97 -4.51
N LEU A 46 3.41 4.22 -3.22
CA LEU A 46 3.51 5.56 -2.62
C LEU A 46 4.96 6.10 -2.65
N LEU A 47 5.95 5.22 -2.45
CA LEU A 47 7.36 5.59 -2.62
C LEU A 47 7.66 6.01 -4.06
N LYS A 48 7.17 5.26 -5.05
CA LYS A 48 7.31 5.62 -6.47
C LYS A 48 6.62 6.93 -6.83
N ILE A 49 5.44 7.20 -6.29
CA ILE A 49 4.76 8.50 -6.43
C ILE A 49 5.62 9.64 -5.88
N ARG A 50 6.28 9.44 -4.73
CA ARG A 50 7.21 10.43 -4.17
C ARG A 50 8.40 10.67 -5.10
N MET A 51 8.98 9.59 -5.64
CA MET A 51 10.13 9.67 -6.56
C MET A 51 9.78 10.33 -7.89
N ALA A 52 8.53 10.22 -8.34
CA ALA A 52 8.06 10.81 -9.59
C ALA A 52 8.19 12.35 -9.65
N LYS A 53 8.35 13.02 -8.49
CA LYS A 53 8.71 14.44 -8.43
C LYS A 53 10.03 14.77 -9.12
N TYR A 54 10.94 13.80 -9.18
CA TYR A 54 12.24 13.91 -9.83
C TYR A 54 12.24 13.25 -11.20
N GLU A 55 11.53 12.12 -11.35
CA GLU A 55 11.44 11.37 -12.60
C GLU A 55 10.01 10.89 -12.88
N ILE A 56 9.27 11.59 -13.74
CA ILE A 56 7.84 11.31 -14.01
C ILE A 56 7.56 9.84 -14.42
N GLN A 57 8.53 9.17 -15.05
CA GLN A 57 8.47 7.77 -15.44
C GLN A 57 8.22 6.80 -14.27
N ASP A 58 8.55 7.19 -13.03
CA ASP A 58 8.25 6.39 -11.84
C ASP A 58 6.75 6.19 -11.61
N LEU A 59 5.88 7.04 -12.19
CA LEU A 59 4.43 6.83 -12.15
C LEU A 59 4.01 5.53 -12.84
N ILE A 60 4.75 5.05 -13.85
CA ILE A 60 4.49 3.76 -14.50
C ILE A 60 4.65 2.63 -13.49
N GLY A 61 5.72 2.69 -12.68
CA GLY A 61 5.96 1.76 -11.59
C GLY A 61 4.88 1.86 -10.51
N ALA A 62 4.51 3.08 -10.12
CA ALA A 62 3.45 3.32 -9.14
C ALA A 62 2.10 2.72 -9.56
N ARG A 63 1.67 2.92 -10.81
CA ARG A 63 0.42 2.34 -11.36
C ARG A 63 0.40 0.82 -11.27
N ASN A 64 1.50 0.18 -11.66
CA ASN A 64 1.61 -1.27 -11.64
C ASN A 64 1.56 -1.83 -10.22
N LEU A 65 2.28 -1.19 -9.29
CA LEU A 65 2.32 -1.59 -7.89
C LEU A 65 0.98 -1.35 -7.20
N ALA A 66 0.34 -0.19 -7.41
CA ALA A 66 -0.97 0.15 -6.88
C ALA A 66 -2.02 -0.88 -7.33
N ARG A 67 -2.12 -1.13 -8.64
CA ARG A 67 -3.05 -2.13 -9.20
C ARG A 67 -2.83 -3.51 -8.59
N SER A 68 -1.58 -3.97 -8.53
CA SER A 68 -1.24 -5.29 -7.99
C SER A 68 -1.51 -5.40 -6.48
N GLY A 69 -1.25 -4.34 -5.71
CA GLY A 69 -1.51 -4.31 -4.28
C GLY A 69 -3.01 -4.30 -3.96
N ILE A 70 -3.79 -3.51 -4.71
CA ILE A 70 -5.26 -3.48 -4.61
C ILE A 70 -5.86 -4.87 -4.90
N ASP A 71 -5.41 -5.52 -5.98
CA ASP A 71 -5.85 -6.87 -6.35
C ASP A 71 -5.52 -7.93 -5.28
N LEU A 72 -4.37 -7.82 -4.60
CA LEU A 72 -4.00 -8.75 -3.53
C LEU A 72 -4.86 -8.55 -2.29
N LEU A 73 -5.08 -7.31 -1.87
CA LEU A 73 -5.92 -7.00 -0.70
C LEU A 73 -7.38 -7.38 -0.94
N SER A 74 -7.93 -7.14 -2.13
CA SER A 74 -9.31 -7.55 -2.45
C SER A 74 -9.49 -9.07 -2.42
N LYS A 75 -8.41 -9.84 -2.64
CA LYS A 75 -8.37 -11.30 -2.60
C LYS A 75 -8.09 -11.88 -1.22
N VAL A 76 -7.99 -11.07 -0.15
CA VAL A 76 -7.84 -11.58 1.22
C VAL A 76 -9.08 -12.38 1.65
N GLY A 77 -10.25 -12.04 1.11
CA GLY A 77 -11.49 -12.83 1.23
C GLY A 77 -12.34 -12.54 2.45
N ILE A 78 -11.95 -11.58 3.29
CA ILE A 78 -12.70 -11.09 4.45
C ILE A 78 -12.54 -9.57 4.52
N ASP A 79 -13.61 -8.85 4.82
CA ASP A 79 -13.61 -7.38 4.82
C ASP A 79 -12.77 -6.77 5.96
N GLN A 80 -12.70 -7.45 7.11
CA GLN A 80 -11.87 -7.08 8.23
C GLN A 80 -10.81 -8.14 8.45
N PHE A 81 -9.53 -7.75 8.33
CA PHE A 81 -8.43 -8.68 8.45
C PHE A 81 -7.23 -8.01 9.13
N MET A 82 -6.66 -8.67 10.14
CA MET A 82 -5.54 -8.15 10.95
C MET A 82 -5.77 -6.72 11.47
N GLY A 83 -7.03 -6.40 11.81
CA GLY A 83 -7.44 -5.08 12.31
C GLY A 83 -7.71 -4.03 11.23
N LEU A 84 -7.46 -4.30 9.95
CA LEU A 84 -7.75 -3.36 8.86
C LEU A 84 -9.12 -3.63 8.24
N GLU A 85 -9.93 -2.59 8.08
CA GLU A 85 -11.13 -2.62 7.23
C GLU A 85 -10.72 -2.46 5.75
N ILE A 86 -10.55 -3.58 5.05
CA ILE A 86 -9.98 -3.64 3.71
C ILE A 86 -10.78 -2.81 2.70
N PRO A 87 -12.11 -2.93 2.57
CA PRO A 87 -12.87 -2.17 1.57
C PRO A 87 -12.73 -0.66 1.74
N LYS A 88 -12.80 -0.17 2.99
CA LYS A 88 -12.63 1.25 3.31
C LYS A 88 -11.23 1.74 2.98
N PHE A 89 -10.20 0.98 3.37
CA PHE A 89 -8.81 1.32 3.06
C PHE A 89 -8.56 1.34 1.54
N LEU A 90 -9.03 0.33 0.82
CA LEU A 90 -8.90 0.26 -0.64
C LEU A 90 -9.61 1.40 -1.35
N LYS A 91 -10.79 1.80 -0.88
CA LYS A 91 -11.51 2.96 -1.42
C LYS A 91 -10.69 4.25 -1.26
N SER A 92 -10.20 4.51 -0.05
CA SER A 92 -9.32 5.67 0.21
C SER A 92 -8.05 5.61 -0.64
N TYR A 93 -7.47 4.42 -0.82
CA TYR A 93 -6.26 4.25 -1.60
C TYR A 93 -6.48 4.53 -3.09
N GLN A 94 -7.55 3.97 -3.67
CA GLN A 94 -7.95 4.22 -5.05
C GLN A 94 -8.18 5.70 -5.31
N ASP A 95 -8.95 6.38 -4.45
CA ASP A 95 -9.24 7.81 -4.59
C ASP A 95 -7.95 8.66 -4.55
N PHE A 96 -6.96 8.27 -3.73
CA PHE A 96 -5.68 8.97 -3.66
C PHE A 96 -4.81 8.78 -4.89
N VAL A 97 -4.77 7.57 -5.45
CA VAL A 97 -3.91 7.27 -6.60
C VAL A 97 -4.54 7.61 -7.94
N GLU A 98 -5.85 7.85 -8.01
CA GLU A 98 -6.54 8.19 -9.27
C GLU A 98 -5.82 9.23 -10.15
N PRO A 99 -5.28 10.36 -9.61
CA PRO A 99 -4.60 11.35 -10.43
C PRO A 99 -3.36 10.83 -11.17
N ILE A 100 -2.71 9.77 -10.66
CA ILE A 100 -1.51 9.23 -11.30
C ILE A 100 -1.79 8.64 -12.68
N TYR A 101 -3.04 8.32 -13.03
CA TYR A 101 -3.41 7.83 -14.36
C TYR A 101 -3.45 8.93 -15.42
N GLU A 102 -3.55 10.19 -14.99
CA GLU A 102 -3.47 11.39 -15.84
C GLU A 102 -2.09 12.07 -15.76
N ASP A 103 -1.06 11.32 -15.37
CA ASP A 103 0.32 11.81 -15.11
C ASP A 103 0.39 12.93 -14.05
N ILE A 104 -0.62 13.05 -13.19
CA ILE A 104 -0.63 14.02 -12.08
C ILE A 104 -0.01 13.36 -10.85
N ILE A 105 1.00 13.99 -10.26
CA ILE A 105 1.66 13.51 -9.04
C ILE A 105 0.89 14.02 -7.81
N PRO A 106 0.16 13.17 -7.07
CA PRO A 106 -0.47 13.59 -5.83
C PRO A 106 0.58 13.89 -4.77
N VAL A 107 0.27 14.83 -3.88
CA VAL A 107 1.17 15.21 -2.78
C VAL A 107 1.06 14.16 -1.67
N ILE A 108 2.21 13.60 -1.27
CA ILE A 108 2.29 12.75 -0.07
C ILE A 108 2.23 13.65 1.17
N ASP A 109 1.13 13.59 1.90
CA ASP A 109 0.86 14.38 3.09
C ASP A 109 -0.16 13.68 4.02
N ARG A 110 -0.75 14.41 4.96
CA ARG A 110 -1.76 13.87 5.90
C ARG A 110 -3.01 13.27 5.24
N LYS A 111 -3.27 13.53 3.96
CA LYS A 111 -4.38 12.97 3.18
C LYS A 111 -4.01 11.67 2.47
N THR A 112 -2.72 11.30 2.47
CA THR A 112 -2.29 10.01 1.96
C THR A 112 -2.98 8.89 2.75
N PRO A 113 -3.44 7.81 2.09
CA PRO A 113 -4.14 6.71 2.74
C PRO A 113 -3.35 6.19 3.93
N ARG A 114 -4.03 6.07 5.07
CA ARG A 114 -3.44 5.58 6.32
C ARG A 114 -4.00 4.21 6.64
N ILE A 115 -3.16 3.37 7.25
CA ILE A 115 -3.60 2.11 7.83
C ILE A 115 -4.11 2.42 9.24
N GLU A 116 -5.43 2.41 9.40
CA GLU A 116 -6.11 2.63 10.68
C GLU A 116 -6.65 1.29 11.17
N LEU A 117 -6.15 0.82 12.31
CA LEU A 117 -6.57 -0.44 12.89
C LEU A 117 -7.83 -0.25 13.74
N MET A 118 -8.80 -1.13 13.56
CA MET A 118 -9.98 -1.27 14.40
C MET A 118 -9.61 -2.14 15.62
N PHE A 119 -9.81 -1.60 16.82
CA PHE A 119 -9.66 -2.29 18.10
C PHE A 119 -10.96 -2.18 18.90
#